data_AF-A0A2D8TDD6-F1
#
_entry.id   AF-A0A2D8TDD6-F1
#
_cell.length_a   1.000
_cell.length_b   1.000
_cell.length_c   1.000
_cell.angle_alpha   90.00
_cell.angle_beta   90.00
_cell.angle_gamma   90.00
#
_symmetry.space_group_name_H-M   'P 1'
#
loop_
_entity.id
_entity.type
_entity.pdbx_description
1 polymer ?
#
loop_
_entity_poly.entity_id
_entity_poly.type
_entity_poly.pdbx_seq_one_letter_code
_entity_poly.pdbx_strand_id
1 'polypeptide(L)'
;MCPGCKAVHGIKVGTGPGLRWGYNGNPEAPTFTPSILVTTGRAVDPNFEPEPGDPPEVCHSFITEGRIQFLSDCTHALAGQTVPLPPFSWGED
;
A
#
# COMPACT_ATOMS: atom_id res chain seq x y z
N MET A 1 -7.42 -0.70 -7.16
CA MET A 1 -7.27 0.36 -6.12
C MET A 1 -7.02 -0.27 -4.75
N CYS A 2 -6.18 0.31 -3.87
CA CYS A 2 -5.96 -0.20 -2.50
C CYS A 2 -7.25 -0.08 -1.66
N PRO A 3 -7.75 -1.15 -1.01
CA PRO A 3 -8.99 -1.08 -0.22
C PRO A 3 -8.83 -0.32 1.10
N GLY A 4 -7.60 -0.20 1.63
CA GLY A 4 -7.31 0.57 2.85
C GLY A 4 -7.31 2.07 2.58
N CYS A 5 -6.47 2.52 1.66
CA CYS A 5 -6.30 3.94 1.35
C CYS A 5 -7.25 4.50 0.29
N LYS A 6 -7.94 3.65 -0.45
CA LYS A 6 -8.76 4.05 -1.62
C LYS A 6 -7.93 4.84 -2.66
N ALA A 7 -6.66 4.44 -2.83
CA ALA A 7 -5.69 5.06 -3.73
C ALA A 7 -4.90 3.99 -4.52
N VAL A 8 -4.25 4.40 -5.60
CA VAL A 8 -3.34 3.54 -6.39
C VAL A 8 -1.92 3.68 -5.85
N HIS A 9 -1.25 2.55 -5.60
CA HIS A 9 0.15 2.52 -5.18
C HIS A 9 1.03 2.05 -6.33
N GLY A 10 1.98 2.88 -6.76
CA GLY A 10 2.98 2.51 -7.76
C GLY A 10 4.29 2.11 -7.09
N ILE A 11 4.79 0.91 -7.37
CA ILE A 11 6.13 0.46 -6.97
C ILE A 11 6.99 0.13 -8.18
N LYS A 12 8.31 0.20 -8.03
CA LYS A 12 9.27 -0.21 -9.06
C LYS A 12 9.90 -1.55 -8.67
N VAL A 13 10.03 -2.47 -9.62
CA VAL A 13 10.60 -3.81 -9.38
C VAL A 13 11.92 -3.99 -10.14
N GLY A 14 12.73 -4.96 -9.71
CA GLY A 14 13.96 -5.37 -10.42
C GLY A 14 15.18 -4.50 -10.09
N THR A 15 16.08 -4.32 -11.04
CA THR A 15 17.34 -3.58 -10.85
C THR A 15 17.22 -2.11 -11.28
N GLY A 16 18.16 -1.27 -10.84
CA GLY A 16 18.26 0.13 -11.24
C GLY A 16 18.21 1.11 -10.07
N PRO A 17 18.30 2.42 -10.35
CA PRO A 17 18.46 3.45 -9.32
C PRO A 17 17.19 3.69 -8.49
N GLY A 18 17.36 3.92 -7.19
CA GLY A 18 16.27 4.18 -6.25
C GLY A 18 15.62 2.90 -5.70
N LEU A 19 14.53 3.06 -4.95
CA LEU A 19 13.83 1.93 -4.31
C LEU A 19 13.35 0.91 -5.34
N ARG A 20 13.61 -0.37 -5.06
CA ARG A 20 13.25 -1.51 -5.90
C ARG A 20 12.77 -2.67 -5.05
N TRP A 21 11.61 -3.21 -5.41
CA TRP A 21 11.05 -4.41 -4.80
C TRP A 21 11.45 -5.65 -5.60
N GLY A 22 11.71 -6.74 -4.89
CA GLY A 22 11.63 -8.07 -5.45
C GLY A 22 10.21 -8.37 -5.90
N TYR A 23 10.08 -9.14 -6.98
CA TYR A 23 8.81 -9.59 -7.52
C TYR A 23 8.96 -11.05 -7.95
N ASN A 24 7.98 -11.88 -7.60
CA ASN A 24 7.98 -13.31 -7.96
C ASN A 24 7.65 -13.59 -9.43
N GLY A 25 7.31 -12.58 -10.24
CA GLY A 25 6.98 -12.75 -11.65
C GLY A 25 5.54 -13.20 -11.92
N ASN A 26 4.71 -13.40 -10.88
CA ASN A 26 3.35 -13.90 -11.03
C ASN A 26 2.32 -12.77 -10.88
N PRO A 27 1.63 -12.34 -11.95
CA PRO A 27 0.63 -11.28 -11.87
C PRO A 27 -0.71 -11.74 -11.27
N GLU A 28 -0.99 -13.05 -11.26
CA GLU A 28 -2.23 -13.61 -10.70
C GLU A 28 -2.14 -13.77 -9.17
N ALA A 29 -0.95 -14.13 -8.67
CA ALA A 29 -0.65 -14.25 -7.25
C ALA A 29 0.67 -13.52 -6.92
N PRO A 30 0.68 -12.18 -7.00
CA PRO A 30 1.90 -11.42 -6.82
C PRO A 30 2.42 -11.52 -5.39
N THR A 31 3.74 -11.55 -5.29
CA THR A 31 4.49 -11.34 -4.05
C THR A 31 5.53 -10.27 -4.31
N PHE A 32 5.56 -9.26 -3.44
CA PHE A 32 6.57 -8.19 -3.47
C PHE A 32 7.36 -8.19 -2.16
N THR A 33 8.68 -7.99 -2.25
CA THR A 33 9.57 -7.91 -1.09
C THR A 33 10.50 -6.70 -1.17
N PRO A 34 10.75 -5.97 -0.07
CA PRO A 34 10.17 -6.12 1.27
C PRO A 34 8.73 -5.56 1.33
N SER A 35 8.26 -5.14 2.51
CA SER A 35 6.97 -4.45 2.65
C SER A 35 6.90 -3.17 1.80
N ILE A 36 5.67 -2.74 1.51
CA ILE A 36 5.34 -1.52 0.80
C ILE A 36 4.81 -0.53 1.83
N LEU A 37 5.54 0.57 2.01
CA LEU A 37 5.12 1.71 2.82
C LEU A 37 4.73 2.86 1.90
N VAL A 38 3.49 3.32 2.03
CA VAL A 38 2.97 4.52 1.36
C VAL A 38 2.59 5.53 2.41
N THR A 39 3.24 6.68 2.36
CA THR A 39 2.95 7.84 3.21
C THR A 39 2.47 9.00 2.36
N THR A 40 1.42 9.70 2.76
CA THR A 40 1.06 10.99 2.14
C THR A 40 1.96 12.09 2.68
N GLY A 41 2.16 13.16 1.90
CA GLY A 41 3.05 14.27 2.27
C GLY A 41 2.60 15.08 3.49
N ARG A 42 1.41 14.82 4.06
CA ARG A 42 0.96 15.44 5.32
C ARG A 42 1.64 14.80 6.53
N ALA A 43 1.88 13.49 6.50
CA ALA A 43 2.68 12.78 7.49
C ALA A 43 4.18 13.12 7.49
N VAL A 44 4.68 13.92 6.53
CA VAL A 44 6.07 14.42 6.56
C VAL A 44 6.20 15.79 7.21
N ASP A 45 5.10 16.48 7.51
CA ASP A 45 5.11 17.72 8.30
C ASP A 45 4.94 17.37 9.79
N PRO A 46 5.94 17.63 10.65
CA PRO A 46 5.86 17.31 12.07
C PRO A 46 4.84 18.17 12.85
N ASN A 47 4.27 19.21 12.23
CA ASN A 47 3.23 20.06 12.85
C ASN A 47 1.82 19.71 12.37
N PHE A 48 1.68 18.70 11.51
CA PHE A 48 0.38 18.27 11.05
C PHE A 48 -0.38 17.55 12.17
N GLU A 49 -1.55 18.06 12.50
CA GLU A 49 -2.50 17.43 13.44
C GLU A 49 -3.67 16.86 12.63
N PRO A 50 -3.89 15.54 12.61
CA PRO A 50 -4.95 14.92 11.83
C PRO A 50 -6.35 15.29 12.37
N GLU A 51 -7.26 15.67 11.48
CA GLU A 51 -8.65 15.98 11.81
C GLU A 51 -9.61 14.83 11.44
N PRO A 52 -10.76 14.70 12.11
CA PRO A 52 -11.79 13.74 11.69
C PRO A 52 -12.23 13.96 10.24
N GLY A 53 -11.99 12.95 9.39
CA GLY A 53 -12.33 13.00 7.96
C GLY A 53 -11.12 13.15 7.04
N ASP A 54 -9.92 13.38 7.58
CA ASP A 54 -8.70 13.35 6.78
C ASP A 54 -8.44 11.97 6.16
N PRO A 55 -7.85 11.91 4.96
CA PRO A 55 -7.49 10.65 4.33
C PRO A 55 -6.41 9.93 5.16
N PRO A 56 -6.40 8.59 5.17
CA PRO A 56 -5.37 7.83 5.86
C PRO A 56 -3.99 8.16 5.28
N GLU A 57 -3.05 8.44 6.18
CA GLU A 57 -1.72 8.92 5.82
C GLU A 57 -0.68 7.81 5.69
N VAL A 58 -0.88 6.67 6.34
CA VAL A 58 0.05 5.54 6.35
C VAL A 58 -0.68 4.29 5.86
N CYS A 59 -0.15 3.71 4.79
CA CYS A 59 -0.45 2.36 4.35
C CYS A 59 0.83 1.54 4.35
N HIS A 60 0.95 0.61 5.28
CA HIS A 60 2.07 -0.30 5.35
C HIS A 60 1.57 -1.72 5.15
N SER A 61 2.09 -2.42 4.15
CA SER A 61 1.58 -3.73 3.77
C SER A 61 2.65 -4.68 3.26
N PHE A 62 2.42 -5.97 3.46
CA PHE A 62 3.03 -7.03 2.66
C PHE A 62 2.03 -7.48 1.58
N ILE A 63 2.55 -7.76 0.39
CA ILE A 63 1.81 -8.43 -0.67
C ILE A 63 2.42 -9.81 -0.85
N THR A 64 1.65 -10.86 -0.59
CA THR A 64 2.11 -12.25 -0.69
C THR A 64 0.99 -13.11 -1.23
N GLU A 65 1.26 -13.85 -2.30
CA GLU A 65 0.30 -14.76 -2.95
C GLU A 65 -1.05 -14.10 -3.25
N GLY A 66 -1.03 -12.87 -3.77
CA GLY A 66 -2.25 -12.13 -4.13
C GLY A 66 -3.09 -11.69 -2.92
N ARG A 67 -2.50 -11.62 -1.72
CA ARG A 67 -3.14 -11.09 -0.52
C ARG A 67 -2.38 -9.88 -0.01
N ILE A 68 -3.11 -8.91 0.53
CA ILE A 68 -2.58 -7.74 1.23
C ILE A 68 -2.66 -8.04 2.72
N GLN A 69 -1.51 -8.08 3.41
CA GLN A 69 -1.44 -8.03 4.86
C GLN A 69 -1.12 -6.59 5.26
N PHE A 70 -2.08 -5.88 5.85
CA PHE A 70 -1.85 -4.56 6.40
C PHE A 70 -1.20 -4.66 7.78
N LEU A 71 -0.18 -3.84 8.03
CA LEU A 71 0.51 -3.78 9.30
C LEU A 71 -0.22 -2.88 10.30
N SER A 72 0.14 -2.97 11.57
CA SER A 72 -0.54 -2.28 12.67
C SER A 72 -0.31 -0.77 12.69
N ASP A 73 0.70 -0.28 11.96
CA ASP A 73 1.01 1.14 11.81
C ASP A 73 0.24 1.81 10.66
N CYS A 74 -0.65 1.09 9.97
CA CYS A 74 -1.62 1.71 9.07
C CYS A 74 -2.59 2.63 9.82
N THR A 75 -2.92 3.77 9.24
CA THR A 75 -3.90 4.72 9.80
C THR A 75 -5.31 4.57 9.23
N HIS A 76 -5.53 3.56 8.38
CA HIS A 76 -6.86 3.20 7.85
C HIS A 76 -7.51 2.04 8.61
N ALA A 77 -8.82 1.88 8.49
CA ALA A 77 -9.61 0.88 9.22
C ALA A 77 -9.19 -0.60 9.03
N LEU A 78 -8.47 -0.91 7.95
CA LEU A 78 -7.95 -2.26 7.69
C LEU A 78 -6.60 -2.58 8.37
N ALA A 79 -6.10 -1.73 9.27
CA ALA A 79 -4.85 -1.99 10.00
C ALA A 79 -4.88 -3.35 10.71
N GLY A 80 -3.79 -4.12 10.59
CA GLY A 80 -3.68 -5.47 11.14
C GLY A 80 -4.52 -6.55 10.45
N GLN A 81 -5.25 -6.23 9.37
CA GLN A 81 -6.08 -7.18 8.64
C GLN A 81 -5.38 -7.71 7.38
N THR A 82 -5.77 -8.92 6.96
CA THR A 82 -5.34 -9.50 5.70
C THR A 82 -6.52 -9.68 4.75
N VAL A 83 -6.47 -9.05 3.59
CA VAL A 83 -7.54 -9.06 2.58
C VAL A 83 -7.02 -9.56 1.22
N PRO A 84 -7.88 -10.07 0.32
CA PRO A 84 -7.49 -10.33 -1.06
C PRO A 84 -7.01 -9.06 -1.77
N LEU A 85 -6.00 -9.16 -2.63
CA LEU A 85 -5.62 -8.09 -3.55
C LEU A 85 -6.74 -7.91 -4.57
N PRO A 86 -7.41 -6.75 -4.64
CA PRO A 86 -8.47 -6.55 -5.62
C PRO A 86 -7.88 -6.50 -7.03
N PRO A 87 -8.67 -6.86 -8.06
CA PRO A 87 -8.29 -6.62 -9.45
C PRO A 87 -7.95 -5.14 -9.65
N PHE A 88 -7.02 -4.90 -10.57
CA PHE A 88 -6.63 -3.53 -10.90
C PHE A 88 -7.66 -2.90 -11.85
N SER A 89 -8.23 -1.77 -11.46
CA SER A 89 -9.11 -0.92 -12.27
C SER A 89 -8.66 0.53 -12.19
N TRP A 90 -8.83 1.27 -13.29
CA TRP A 90 -8.67 2.72 -13.37
C TRP A 90 -10.05 3.38 -13.33
N GLY A 91 -10.38 4.16 -12.29
CA GLY A 91 -11.70 4.82 -12.22
C GLY A 91 -12.88 3.83 -12.11
N GLU A 92 -14.10 4.38 -11.99
CA GLU A 92 -15.35 3.60 -11.95
C GLU A 92 -15.56 2.85 -13.27
N ASP A 93 -15.92 1.56 -13.17
CA ASP A 93 -16.86 0.96 -14.12
C ASP A 93 -18.29 1.34 -13.69
#